data_AF-A0A3G6RUC6-F1
#
_entry.id   AF-A0A3G6RUC6-F1
#
_cell.length_a   1.000
_cell.length_b   1.000
_cell.length_c   1.000
_cell.angle_alpha   90.00
_cell.angle_beta   90.00
_cell.angle_gamma   90.00
#
_symmetry.space_group_name_H-M   'P 1'
#
loop_
_entity.id
_entity.type
_entity.pdbx_description
1 polymer ?
#
loop_
_entity_poly.entity_id
_entity_poly.type
_entity_poly.pdbx_seq_one_letter_code
_entity_poly.pdbx_strand_id
1 'polypeptide(L)'
;MKRALSMYMFDKDKASTRLYEDLQHRLYHTQTFRDYIEERKREPNTDNISFENILETVKNDINLITIDDLLEITLFFNSQLYPLFSQDSSEVRVKYIEDLYDYLGITCLYQLPDSACTAYSYQYEWYTETFPIDRLYKDKGANIRSDDFLHFNDYVILVAKGLIDTKVIEYECELTSHEELIIETIKTEYQDHVLLLEIIEEQVKFLVRIFYPDDRSPYVHTVYHACEFLKQSIQMKSMINTKNNPRIVILDSY
;
A
#
# COMPACT_ATOMS: atom_id res chain seq x y z
N MET A 1 5.90 3.20 -17.88
CA MET A 1 5.62 2.29 -16.76
C MET A 1 4.13 2.45 -16.47
N LYS A 2 3.44 1.43 -15.94
CA LYS A 2 2.00 1.56 -15.67
C LYS A 2 1.83 1.93 -14.20
N ARG A 3 0.84 2.77 -13.89
CA ARG A 3 0.60 3.27 -12.52
C ARG A 3 0.38 2.09 -11.57
N ALA A 4 1.05 2.10 -10.42
CA ALA A 4 0.86 1.12 -9.37
C ALA A 4 0.93 1.79 -7.99
N LEU A 5 0.05 1.34 -7.10
CA LEU A 5 0.04 1.76 -5.70
C LEU A 5 0.56 0.62 -4.84
N SER A 6 1.63 0.88 -4.10
CA SER A 6 2.24 -0.09 -3.18
C SER A 6 2.12 0.42 -1.75
N MET A 7 1.75 -0.45 -0.83
CA MET A 7 1.60 -0.14 0.59
C MET A 7 2.66 -0.85 1.39
N TYR A 8 3.38 -0.12 2.23
CA TYR A 8 4.47 -0.64 3.02
C TYR A 8 4.26 -0.38 4.51
N MET A 9 4.71 -1.34 5.31
CA MET A 9 5.00 -1.13 6.73
C MET A 9 6.43 -1.54 7.02
N PHE A 10 6.96 -1.06 8.14
CA PHE A 10 8.37 -1.26 8.46
C PHE A 10 8.56 -1.81 9.87
N ASP A 11 9.59 -2.63 10.02
CA ASP A 11 10.18 -3.04 11.29
C ASP A 11 11.36 -2.12 11.57
N LYS A 12 11.21 -1.26 12.59
CA LYS A 12 12.20 -0.24 12.94
C LYS A 12 13.56 -0.85 13.34
N ASP A 13 13.55 -1.95 14.06
CA ASP A 13 14.76 -2.55 14.61
C ASP A 13 15.55 -3.26 13.50
N LYS A 14 14.86 -4.01 12.64
CA LYS A 14 15.47 -4.59 11.44
C LYS A 14 15.99 -3.51 10.49
N ALA A 15 15.21 -2.45 10.24
CA ALA A 15 15.62 -1.40 9.31
C ALA A 15 16.84 -0.59 9.81
N SER A 16 16.83 -0.16 11.08
CA SER A 16 17.93 0.63 11.67
C SER A 16 19.27 -0.11 11.78
N THR A 17 19.22 -1.45 11.69
CA THR A 17 20.40 -2.31 11.70
C THR A 17 20.74 -2.77 10.29
N ARG A 18 19.85 -3.51 9.63
CA ARG A 18 20.14 -4.22 8.39
C ARG A 18 19.97 -3.35 7.16
N LEU A 19 18.84 -2.66 7.03
CA LEU A 19 18.64 -1.74 5.90
C LEU A 19 19.66 -0.60 5.93
N TYR A 20 19.91 -0.03 7.11
CA TYR A 20 20.94 0.99 7.28
C TYR A 20 22.32 0.52 6.80
N GLU A 21 22.80 -0.64 7.27
CA GLU A 21 24.11 -1.20 6.89
C GLU A 21 24.17 -1.51 5.38
N ASP A 22 23.10 -2.10 4.84
CA ASP A 22 23.02 -2.44 3.42
C ASP A 22 23.04 -1.18 2.54
N LEU A 23 22.26 -0.14 2.87
CA LEU A 23 22.28 1.12 2.13
C LEU A 23 23.61 1.86 2.27
N GLN A 24 24.31 1.70 3.39
CA GLN A 24 25.59 2.39 3.62
C GLN A 24 26.73 1.79 2.79
N HIS A 25 26.75 0.46 2.63
CA HIS A 25 27.95 -0.26 2.20
C HIS A 25 27.74 -1.32 1.12
N ARG A 26 26.54 -1.88 0.98
CA ARG A 26 26.34 -3.06 0.14
C ARG A 26 26.37 -2.70 -1.34
N LEU A 27 27.25 -3.38 -2.05
CA LEU A 27 27.19 -3.49 -3.51
C LEU A 27 26.19 -4.61 -3.83
N TYR A 28 25.13 -4.29 -4.57
CA TYR A 28 24.17 -5.29 -5.05
C TYR A 28 24.62 -5.88 -6.39
N HIS A 29 24.24 -5.27 -7.52
CA HIS A 29 24.68 -5.73 -8.84
C HIS A 29 25.88 -4.94 -9.35
N THR A 30 25.70 -3.66 -9.65
CA THR A 30 26.76 -2.83 -10.26
C THR A 30 27.16 -1.62 -9.43
N GLN A 31 26.31 -1.17 -8.51
CA GLN A 31 26.58 0.05 -7.74
C GLN A 31 26.04 -0.02 -6.30
N THR A 32 26.58 0.84 -5.44
CA THR A 32 26.06 1.06 -4.09
C THR A 32 24.88 2.04 -4.12
N PHE A 33 24.12 2.12 -3.03
CA PHE A 33 23.04 3.11 -2.93
C PHE A 33 23.56 4.55 -2.98
N ARG A 34 24.74 4.81 -2.39
CA ARG A 34 25.39 6.13 -2.47
C ARG A 34 25.66 6.53 -3.91
N ASP A 35 26.28 5.64 -4.68
CA ASP A 35 26.62 5.90 -6.08
C ASP A 35 25.34 6.16 -6.90
N TYR A 36 24.29 5.38 -6.66
CA TYR A 36 22.96 5.59 -7.27
C TYR A 36 22.40 7.00 -6.98
N ILE A 37 22.38 7.42 -5.72
CA ILE A 37 21.84 8.75 -5.35
C ILE A 37 22.67 9.88 -5.97
N GLU A 38 23.99 9.75 -6.02
CA GLU A 38 24.87 10.75 -6.65
C GLU A 38 24.69 10.83 -8.18
N GLU A 39 24.30 9.74 -8.84
CA GLU A 39 23.89 9.76 -10.25
C GLU A 39 22.52 10.44 -10.42
N ARG A 40 21.54 10.10 -9.57
CA ARG A 40 20.19 10.68 -9.60
C ARG A 40 20.20 12.20 -9.40
N LYS A 41 21.07 12.72 -8.54
CA LYS A 41 21.26 14.18 -8.33
C LYS A 41 21.73 14.94 -9.58
N ARG A 42 22.23 14.26 -10.61
CA ARG A 42 22.63 14.89 -11.88
C ARG A 42 21.46 15.06 -12.86
N GLU A 43 20.33 14.43 -12.58
CA GLU A 43 19.12 14.56 -13.38
C GLU A 43 18.34 15.84 -13.03
N PRO A 44 17.57 16.43 -13.95
CA PRO A 44 16.73 17.58 -13.64
C PRO A 44 15.66 17.25 -12.59
N ASN A 45 15.40 18.17 -11.65
CA ASN A 45 14.37 18.08 -10.61
C ASN A 45 14.60 17.05 -9.49
N THR A 46 15.85 16.70 -9.17
CA THR A 46 16.21 15.78 -8.06
C THR A 46 16.89 16.47 -6.86
N ASP A 47 16.89 17.80 -6.81
CA ASP A 47 17.62 18.63 -5.83
C ASP A 47 17.29 18.35 -4.36
N ASN A 48 16.16 17.70 -4.08
CA ASN A 48 15.70 17.41 -2.71
C ASN A 48 16.15 16.04 -2.17
N ILE A 49 16.79 15.19 -2.97
CA ILE A 49 17.18 13.84 -2.57
C ILE A 49 18.57 13.88 -1.90
N SER A 50 18.68 13.36 -0.67
CA SER A 50 19.95 13.30 0.07
C SER A 50 20.19 11.91 0.63
N PHE A 51 21.29 11.30 0.24
CA PHE A 51 21.77 10.03 0.77
C PHE A 51 21.89 10.06 2.31
N GLU A 52 22.45 11.15 2.85
CA GLU A 52 22.61 11.34 4.29
C GLU A 52 21.27 11.41 5.02
N ASN A 53 20.29 12.15 4.49
CA ASN A 53 18.95 12.26 5.10
C ASN A 53 18.21 10.92 5.09
N ILE A 54 18.31 10.17 3.98
CA ILE A 54 17.71 8.83 3.86
C ILE A 54 18.33 7.90 4.92
N LEU A 55 19.66 7.85 4.99
CA LEU A 55 20.35 7.01 5.98
C LEU A 55 20.02 7.40 7.41
N GLU A 56 19.98 8.70 7.73
CA GLU A 56 19.62 9.18 9.06
C GLU A 56 18.20 8.77 9.43
N THR A 57 17.25 8.89 8.50
CA THR A 57 15.86 8.47 8.72
C THR A 57 15.76 6.97 8.93
N VAL A 58 16.42 6.17 8.08
CA VAL A 58 16.47 4.70 8.23
C VAL A 58 17.08 4.31 9.57
N LYS A 59 18.15 4.98 10.01
CA LYS A 59 18.85 4.70 11.27
C LYS A 59 17.99 5.02 12.49
N ASN A 60 17.30 6.16 12.47
CA ASN A 60 16.60 6.70 13.62
C ASN A 60 15.17 6.17 13.73
N ASP A 61 14.40 6.26 12.63
CA ASP A 61 13.04 5.74 12.53
C ASP A 61 12.54 5.71 11.08
N ILE A 62 12.66 4.54 10.45
CA ILE A 62 12.17 4.32 9.08
C ILE A 62 10.68 4.64 8.90
N ASN A 63 9.87 4.59 9.97
CA ASN A 63 8.45 4.91 9.85
C ASN A 63 8.20 6.40 9.53
N LEU A 64 9.20 7.27 9.71
CA LEU A 64 9.12 8.69 9.36
C LEU A 64 9.62 9.00 7.95
N ILE A 65 9.98 7.96 7.16
CA ILE A 65 10.48 8.13 5.80
C ILE A 65 9.50 8.94 4.94
N THR A 66 10.08 9.82 4.12
CA THR A 66 9.32 10.57 3.13
C THR A 66 8.99 9.68 1.94
N ILE A 67 8.00 10.08 1.15
CA ILE A 67 7.57 9.29 -0.02
C ILE A 67 8.67 9.25 -1.08
N ASP A 68 9.34 10.38 -1.32
CA ASP A 68 10.42 10.45 -2.30
C ASP A 68 11.64 9.62 -1.85
N ASP A 69 11.98 9.64 -0.57
CA ASP A 69 13.09 8.82 -0.04
C ASP A 69 12.80 7.31 -0.19
N LEU A 70 11.58 6.87 0.14
CA LEU A 70 11.18 5.49 -0.07
C LEU A 70 11.17 5.13 -1.57
N LEU A 71 10.70 6.04 -2.42
CA LEU A 71 10.71 5.85 -3.87
C LEU A 71 12.13 5.56 -4.36
N GLU A 72 13.12 6.37 -3.96
CA GLU A 72 14.51 6.17 -4.40
C GLU A 72 15.10 4.85 -3.87
N ILE A 73 14.76 4.41 -2.65
CA ILE A 73 15.15 3.08 -2.15
C ILE A 73 14.54 1.97 -3.02
N THR A 74 13.23 2.06 -3.33
CA THR A 74 12.55 1.05 -4.15
C THR A 74 13.07 1.03 -5.60
N LEU A 75 13.34 2.19 -6.20
CA LEU A 75 13.92 2.31 -7.53
C LEU A 75 15.35 1.76 -7.57
N PHE A 76 16.15 2.01 -6.53
CA PHE A 76 17.47 1.42 -6.40
C PHE A 76 17.39 -0.11 -6.39
N PHE A 77 16.58 -0.70 -5.51
CA PHE A 77 16.41 -2.16 -5.48
C PHE A 77 15.87 -2.70 -6.80
N ASN A 78 14.92 -2.03 -7.44
CA ASN A 78 14.42 -2.43 -8.74
C ASN A 78 15.55 -2.44 -9.80
N SER A 79 16.38 -1.41 -9.83
CA SER A 79 17.48 -1.30 -10.80
C SER A 79 18.60 -2.32 -10.57
N GLN A 80 18.87 -2.67 -9.30
CA GLN A 80 20.01 -3.52 -8.94
C GLN A 80 19.65 -4.99 -8.78
N LEU A 81 18.43 -5.32 -8.37
CA LEU A 81 18.02 -6.70 -8.13
C LEU A 81 17.45 -7.36 -9.39
N TYR A 82 16.57 -6.68 -10.14
CA TYR A 82 15.94 -7.28 -11.31
C TYR A 82 16.91 -7.86 -12.34
N PRO A 83 18.05 -7.20 -12.66
CA PRO A 83 19.01 -7.76 -13.61
C PRO A 83 19.62 -9.10 -13.18
N LEU A 84 19.71 -9.37 -11.87
CA LEU A 84 20.28 -10.61 -11.32
C LEU A 84 19.47 -11.85 -11.69
N PHE A 85 18.19 -11.66 -12.02
CA PHE A 85 17.22 -12.74 -12.22
C PHE A 85 16.71 -12.81 -13.66
N SER A 86 17.48 -12.30 -14.63
CA SER A 86 17.06 -12.25 -16.04
C SER A 86 16.74 -13.61 -16.66
N GLN A 87 17.21 -14.71 -16.06
CA GLN A 87 16.99 -16.08 -16.50
C GLN A 87 16.11 -16.90 -15.54
N ASP A 88 15.69 -16.33 -14.41
CA ASP A 88 14.94 -17.04 -13.37
C ASP A 88 13.42 -16.92 -13.55
N SER A 89 12.69 -17.88 -12.95
CA SER A 89 11.23 -17.86 -12.97
C SER A 89 10.67 -16.65 -12.20
N SER A 90 9.39 -16.35 -12.42
CA SER A 90 8.72 -15.28 -11.67
C SER A 90 8.61 -15.63 -10.19
N GLU A 91 8.36 -16.89 -9.83
CA GLU A 91 8.20 -17.29 -8.43
C GLU A 91 9.50 -17.15 -7.65
N VAL A 92 10.63 -17.53 -8.26
CA VAL A 92 11.96 -17.40 -7.63
C VAL A 92 12.28 -15.93 -7.36
N ARG A 93 11.98 -15.05 -8.31
CA ARG A 93 12.17 -13.60 -8.16
C ARG A 93 11.35 -13.01 -7.04
N VAL A 94 10.04 -13.29 -7.03
CA VAL A 94 9.12 -12.79 -6.01
C VAL A 94 9.58 -13.23 -4.63
N LYS A 95 9.87 -14.53 -4.46
CA LYS A 95 10.34 -15.06 -3.19
C LYS A 95 11.64 -14.42 -2.71
N TYR A 96 12.62 -14.24 -3.61
CA TYR A 96 13.87 -13.58 -3.23
C TYR A 96 13.65 -12.15 -2.75
N ILE A 97 12.80 -11.38 -3.44
CA ILE A 97 12.49 -10.00 -3.08
C ILE A 97 11.76 -9.98 -1.73
N GLU A 98 10.80 -10.88 -1.50
CA GLU A 98 10.11 -11.02 -0.21
C GLU A 98 11.08 -11.36 0.92
N ASP A 99 11.96 -12.34 0.73
CA ASP A 99 12.96 -12.75 1.73
C ASP A 99 13.95 -11.60 2.03
N LEU A 100 14.37 -10.85 1.00
CA LEU A 100 15.24 -9.69 1.17
C LEU A 100 14.51 -8.56 1.92
N TYR A 101 13.27 -8.26 1.56
CA TYR A 101 12.49 -7.20 2.19
C TYR A 101 12.23 -7.53 3.67
N ASP A 102 11.86 -8.77 4.00
CA ASP A 102 11.74 -9.20 5.40
C ASP A 102 13.08 -9.12 6.15
N TYR A 103 14.19 -9.48 5.50
CA TYR A 103 15.52 -9.30 6.08
C TYR A 103 15.77 -7.83 6.42
N LEU A 104 15.47 -6.91 5.50
CA LEU A 104 15.69 -5.47 5.64
C LEU A 104 14.69 -4.77 6.58
N GLY A 105 13.63 -5.47 7.01
CA GLY A 105 12.56 -4.85 7.82
C GLY A 105 11.57 -4.04 7.01
N ILE A 106 11.41 -4.37 5.72
CA ILE A 106 10.40 -3.80 4.83
C ILE A 106 9.33 -4.88 4.61
N THR A 107 8.06 -4.52 4.76
CA THR A 107 6.96 -5.42 4.41
C THR A 107 6.06 -4.73 3.39
N CYS A 108 5.98 -5.30 2.19
CA CYS A 108 4.97 -4.91 1.21
C CYS A 108 3.64 -5.56 1.64
N LEU A 109 2.68 -4.73 2.07
CA LEU A 109 1.37 -5.18 2.49
C LEU A 109 0.50 -5.54 1.29
N TYR A 110 0.53 -4.69 0.27
CA TYR A 110 -0.26 -4.89 -0.94
C TYR A 110 0.28 -4.04 -2.08
N GLN A 111 0.17 -4.56 -3.30
CA GLN A 111 0.52 -3.85 -4.53
C GLN A 111 -0.63 -3.95 -5.52
N LEU A 112 -1.17 -2.79 -5.88
CA LEU A 112 -2.30 -2.62 -6.78
C LEU A 112 -1.83 -2.11 -8.14
N PRO A 113 -1.98 -2.88 -9.24
CA PRO A 113 -1.67 -2.41 -10.57
C PRO A 113 -2.84 -1.64 -11.21
N ASP A 114 -2.51 -0.79 -12.20
CA ASP A 114 -3.41 -0.26 -13.22
C ASP A 114 -4.73 0.35 -12.67
N SER A 115 -5.86 -0.22 -13.07
CA SER A 115 -7.20 0.25 -12.74
C SER A 115 -7.57 0.01 -11.28
N ALA A 116 -7.04 -1.05 -10.66
CA ALA A 116 -7.29 -1.37 -9.26
C ALA A 116 -6.69 -0.28 -8.35
N CYS A 117 -5.50 0.22 -8.68
CA CYS A 117 -4.90 1.39 -8.03
C CYS A 117 -5.82 2.62 -8.07
N THR A 118 -6.40 2.90 -9.24
CA THR A 118 -7.25 4.09 -9.42
C THR A 118 -8.56 3.95 -8.64
N ALA A 119 -9.17 2.76 -8.63
CA ALA A 119 -10.37 2.46 -7.84
C ALA A 119 -10.12 2.55 -6.32
N TYR A 120 -8.99 2.01 -5.85
CA TYR A 120 -8.64 2.09 -4.43
C TYR A 120 -8.35 3.53 -4.00
N SER A 121 -7.65 4.32 -4.84
CA SER A 121 -7.42 5.75 -4.61
C SER A 121 -8.74 6.52 -4.52
N TYR A 122 -9.72 6.20 -5.37
CA TYR A 122 -11.05 6.79 -5.30
C TYR A 122 -11.77 6.48 -3.97
N GLN A 123 -11.69 5.24 -3.48
CA GLN A 123 -12.26 4.91 -2.16
C GLN A 123 -11.57 5.68 -1.03
N TYR A 124 -10.25 5.87 -1.12
CA TYR A 124 -9.50 6.67 -0.17
C TYR A 124 -9.91 8.15 -0.19
N GLU A 125 -10.06 8.74 -1.38
CA GLU A 125 -10.57 10.12 -1.53
C GLU A 125 -11.97 10.26 -0.93
N TRP A 126 -12.89 9.36 -1.30
CA TRP A 126 -14.26 9.36 -0.77
C TRP A 126 -14.32 9.28 0.75
N TYR A 127 -13.55 8.37 1.35
CA TYR A 127 -13.47 8.25 2.81
C TYR A 127 -12.91 9.52 3.46
N THR A 128 -11.81 10.05 2.91
CA THR A 128 -11.11 11.20 3.52
C THR A 128 -11.81 12.53 3.34
N GLU A 129 -12.81 12.64 2.47
CA GLU A 129 -13.72 13.79 2.41
C GLU A 129 -14.53 13.95 3.70
N THR A 130 -14.90 12.85 4.34
CA THR A 130 -15.72 12.87 5.57
C THR A 130 -14.92 12.58 6.83
N PHE A 131 -13.91 11.72 6.75
CA PHE A 131 -13.04 11.34 7.86
C PHE A 131 -11.60 11.77 7.55
N PRO A 132 -11.20 13.02 7.88
CA PRO A 132 -9.87 13.52 7.60
C PRO A 132 -8.80 12.66 8.27
N ILE A 133 -7.85 12.18 7.47
CA ILE A 133 -6.70 11.40 7.93
C ILE A 133 -5.48 12.31 8.10
N ASP A 134 -4.80 12.18 9.24
CA ASP A 134 -3.50 12.83 9.44
C ASP A 134 -2.42 12.09 8.64
N ARG A 135 -1.80 12.80 7.69
CA ARG A 135 -0.80 12.25 6.77
C ARG A 135 0.41 13.15 6.68
N LEU A 136 1.58 12.53 6.62
CA LEU A 136 2.81 13.21 6.20
C LEU A 136 2.95 13.07 4.68
N TYR A 137 3.23 14.20 4.02
CA TYR A 137 3.50 14.32 2.58
C TYR A 137 2.30 13.95 1.67
N LYS A 138 2.16 14.62 0.52
CA LYS A 138 0.94 14.50 -0.33
C LYS A 138 1.20 14.22 -1.81
N ASP A 139 2.40 14.49 -2.33
CA ASP A 139 2.53 14.69 -3.77
C ASP A 139 2.83 13.42 -4.62
N LYS A 140 3.02 12.24 -4.02
CA LYS A 140 3.17 10.93 -4.74
C LYS A 140 2.79 9.71 -3.89
N GLY A 141 1.93 9.92 -2.90
CA GLY A 141 1.69 8.93 -1.86
C GLY A 141 1.32 9.58 -0.53
N ALA A 142 1.33 8.79 0.54
CA ALA A 142 1.01 9.26 1.87
C ALA A 142 1.69 8.39 2.94
N ASN A 143 2.18 9.01 4.00
CA ASN A 143 2.64 8.31 5.19
C ASN A 143 1.63 8.55 6.33
N ILE A 144 0.83 7.51 6.60
CA ILE A 144 -0.41 7.56 7.37
C ILE A 144 -0.20 6.82 8.69
N ARG A 145 -0.83 7.27 9.78
CA ARG A 145 -0.84 6.50 11.03
C ARG A 145 -1.56 5.18 10.84
N SER A 146 -1.03 4.09 11.37
CA SER A 146 -1.64 2.77 11.16
C SER A 146 -3.05 2.65 11.72
N ASP A 147 -3.38 3.35 12.81
CA ASP A 147 -4.75 3.38 13.34
C ASP A 147 -5.72 4.01 12.31
N ASP A 148 -5.36 5.16 11.73
CA ASP A 148 -6.17 5.85 10.72
C ASP A 148 -6.29 5.02 9.43
N PHE A 149 -5.19 4.38 9.02
CA PHE A 149 -5.21 3.46 7.88
C PHE A 149 -6.15 2.27 8.15
N LEU A 150 -6.14 1.70 9.36
CA LEU A 150 -7.02 0.58 9.72
C LEU A 150 -8.50 0.98 9.73
N HIS A 151 -8.85 2.20 10.16
CA HIS A 151 -10.23 2.68 10.05
C HIS A 151 -10.68 2.82 8.59
N PHE A 152 -9.81 3.35 7.72
CA PHE A 152 -10.08 3.37 6.28
C PHE A 152 -10.19 1.94 5.71
N ASN A 153 -9.32 1.03 6.13
CA ASN A 153 -9.33 -0.35 5.68
C ASN A 153 -10.61 -1.09 6.10
N ASP A 154 -11.15 -0.82 7.29
CA ASP A 154 -12.45 -1.32 7.74
C ASP A 154 -13.61 -0.79 6.88
N TYR A 155 -13.56 0.49 6.52
CA TYR A 155 -14.50 1.07 5.55
C TYR A 155 -14.45 0.33 4.20
N VAL A 156 -13.26 0.07 3.66
CA VAL A 156 -13.11 -0.68 2.39
C VAL A 156 -13.68 -2.09 2.50
N ILE A 157 -13.43 -2.79 3.62
CA ILE A 157 -14.00 -4.11 3.91
C ILE A 157 -15.54 -4.06 3.85
N LEU A 158 -16.16 -3.09 4.53
CA LEU A 158 -17.61 -3.00 4.59
C LEU A 158 -18.24 -2.60 3.25
N VAL A 159 -17.65 -1.66 2.51
CA VAL A 159 -18.10 -1.30 1.15
C VAL A 159 -17.99 -2.48 0.20
N ALA A 160 -16.83 -3.15 0.17
CA ALA A 160 -16.59 -4.29 -0.70
C ALA A 160 -17.55 -5.44 -0.40
N LYS A 161 -17.79 -5.74 0.88
CA LYS A 161 -18.79 -6.73 1.30
C LYS A 161 -20.20 -6.34 0.87
N GLY A 162 -20.59 -5.07 1.05
CA GLY A 162 -21.89 -4.56 0.62
C GLY A 162 -22.10 -4.71 -0.89
N LEU A 163 -21.09 -4.42 -1.70
CA LEU A 163 -21.13 -4.61 -3.15
C LEU A 163 -21.32 -6.09 -3.53
N ILE A 164 -20.57 -7.00 -2.91
CA ILE A 164 -20.69 -8.44 -3.15
C ILE A 164 -22.10 -8.93 -2.79
N ASP A 165 -22.66 -8.47 -1.67
CA ASP A 165 -23.99 -8.86 -1.22
C ASP A 165 -25.12 -8.37 -2.14
N THR A 166 -24.90 -7.28 -2.89
CA THR A 166 -25.86 -6.81 -3.90
C THR A 166 -25.95 -7.74 -5.12
N LYS A 167 -24.95 -8.61 -5.34
CA LYS A 167 -24.84 -9.51 -6.50
C LYS A 167 -24.92 -8.79 -7.85
N VAL A 168 -24.45 -7.53 -7.91
CA VAL A 168 -24.41 -6.74 -9.14
C VAL A 168 -23.46 -7.34 -10.19
N ILE A 169 -22.43 -8.09 -9.76
CA ILE A 169 -21.60 -8.92 -10.61
C ILE A 169 -21.74 -10.38 -10.17
N GLU A 170 -21.93 -11.28 -11.14
CA GLU A 170 -22.08 -12.73 -10.93
C GLU A 170 -20.72 -13.45 -10.76
N TYR A 171 -19.80 -12.94 -9.95
CA TYR A 171 -18.62 -13.71 -9.53
C TYR A 171 -18.80 -14.22 -8.09
N GLU A 172 -18.30 -15.42 -7.83
CA GLU A 172 -18.30 -16.01 -6.49
C GLU A 172 -17.07 -15.50 -5.72
N CYS A 173 -17.32 -14.75 -4.64
CA CYS A 173 -16.28 -14.39 -3.68
C CYS A 173 -16.41 -15.29 -2.45
N GLU A 174 -15.72 -16.44 -2.47
CA GLU A 174 -15.71 -17.36 -1.33
C GLU A 174 -14.88 -16.80 -0.18
N LEU A 175 -15.50 -16.67 0.99
CA LEU A 175 -14.89 -16.25 2.24
C LEU A 175 -14.74 -17.45 3.18
N THR A 176 -13.62 -17.51 3.86
CA THR A 176 -13.37 -18.45 4.96
C THR A 176 -14.14 -18.02 6.21
N SER A 177 -14.38 -18.96 7.13
CA SER A 177 -15.03 -18.64 8.41
C SER A 177 -14.27 -17.60 9.23
N HIS A 178 -12.94 -17.50 9.05
CA HIS A 178 -12.12 -16.50 9.73
C HIS A 178 -12.32 -15.10 9.13
N GLU A 179 -12.37 -14.99 7.81
CA GLU A 179 -12.65 -13.73 7.12
C GLU A 179 -14.06 -13.21 7.46
N GLU A 180 -15.06 -14.09 7.49
CA GLU A 180 -16.43 -13.73 7.92
C GLU A 180 -16.46 -13.23 9.37
N LEU A 181 -15.72 -13.87 10.28
CA LEU A 181 -15.62 -13.42 11.66
C LEU A 181 -15.01 -12.01 11.78
N ILE A 182 -14.01 -11.69 10.97
CA ILE A 182 -13.41 -10.35 10.94
C ILE A 182 -14.45 -9.32 10.48
N ILE A 183 -15.21 -9.61 9.44
CA ILE A 183 -16.27 -8.72 8.92
C ILE A 183 -17.34 -8.47 10.01
N GLU A 184 -17.82 -9.52 10.68
CA GLU A 184 -18.83 -9.39 11.73
C GLU A 184 -18.31 -8.64 12.96
N THR A 185 -17.02 -8.80 13.29
CA THR A 185 -16.37 -8.03 14.35
C THR A 185 -16.36 -6.54 14.00
N ILE A 186 -15.95 -6.18 12.79
CA ILE A 186 -15.96 -4.80 12.29
C ILE A 186 -17.39 -4.22 12.33
N LYS A 187 -18.39 -4.95 11.84
CA LYS A 187 -19.79 -4.51 11.90
C LYS A 187 -20.25 -4.22 13.33
N THR A 188 -19.85 -5.07 14.28
CA THR A 188 -20.19 -4.90 15.70
C THR A 188 -19.47 -3.67 16.29
N GLU A 189 -18.19 -3.46 15.96
CA GLU A 189 -17.41 -2.30 16.39
C GLU A 189 -18.02 -0.97 15.93
N TYR A 190 -18.55 -0.93 14.70
CA TYR A 190 -19.15 0.27 14.11
C TYR A 190 -20.68 0.34 14.18
N GLN A 191 -21.34 -0.55 14.92
CA GLN A 191 -22.82 -0.64 14.96
C GLN A 191 -23.48 0.70 15.37
N ASP A 192 -22.81 1.48 16.23
CA ASP A 192 -23.29 2.75 16.75
C ASP A 192 -22.71 3.96 15.99
N HIS A 193 -21.85 3.73 14.98
CA HIS A 193 -21.18 4.77 14.21
C HIS A 193 -22.02 5.21 13.00
N VAL A 194 -23.18 5.82 13.27
CA VAL A 194 -24.22 6.17 12.27
C VAL A 194 -23.66 6.78 10.99
N LEU A 195 -22.81 7.82 11.09
CA LEU A 195 -22.27 8.52 9.93
C LEU A 195 -21.46 7.61 8.99
N LEU A 196 -20.69 6.66 9.55
CA LEU A 196 -19.87 5.75 8.74
C LEU A 196 -20.76 4.77 7.99
N LEU A 197 -21.76 4.22 8.68
CA LEU A 197 -22.73 3.30 8.09
C LEU A 197 -23.55 3.97 6.97
N GLU A 198 -23.96 5.22 7.17
CA GLU A 198 -24.65 6.02 6.14
C GLU A 198 -23.78 6.20 4.89
N ILE A 199 -22.51 6.58 5.06
CA ILE A 199 -21.59 6.78 3.92
C ILE A 199 -21.32 5.47 3.18
N ILE A 200 -21.18 4.35 3.90
CA ILE A 200 -21.03 3.03 3.29
C ILE A 200 -22.28 2.69 2.47
N GLU A 201 -23.47 2.89 3.02
CA GLU A 201 -24.73 2.60 2.33
C GLU A 201 -24.91 3.49 1.09
N GLU A 202 -24.64 4.79 1.21
CA GLU A 202 -24.68 5.74 0.09
C GLU A 202 -23.70 5.35 -1.01
N GLN A 203 -22.47 4.99 -0.64
CA GLN A 203 -21.44 4.61 -1.59
C GLN A 203 -21.81 3.31 -2.32
N VAL A 204 -22.28 2.28 -1.61
CA VAL A 204 -22.74 1.03 -2.22
C VAL A 204 -23.90 1.29 -3.18
N LYS A 205 -24.91 2.07 -2.76
CA LYS A 205 -26.04 2.44 -3.63
C LYS A 205 -25.60 3.21 -4.87
N PHE A 206 -24.69 4.17 -4.70
CA PHE A 206 -24.13 4.93 -5.80
C PHE A 206 -23.46 4.00 -6.79
N LEU A 207 -22.46 3.22 -6.35
CA LEU A 207 -21.68 2.31 -7.17
C LEU A 207 -22.56 1.30 -7.92
N VAL A 208 -23.55 0.68 -7.25
CA VAL A 208 -24.49 -0.24 -7.91
C VAL A 208 -25.34 0.47 -8.96
N ARG A 209 -25.81 1.69 -8.68
CA ARG A 209 -26.65 2.46 -9.62
C ARG A 209 -25.89 2.89 -10.86
N ILE A 210 -24.63 3.29 -10.71
CA ILE A 210 -23.81 3.79 -11.82
C ILE A 210 -23.02 2.67 -12.51
N PHE A 211 -23.03 1.46 -11.96
CA PHE A 211 -22.42 0.31 -12.59
C PHE A 211 -23.15 0.01 -13.90
N TYR A 212 -22.51 0.42 -14.98
CA TYR A 212 -22.80 0.06 -16.36
C TYR A 212 -21.50 -0.52 -16.92
N PRO A 213 -21.54 -1.49 -17.86
CA PRO A 213 -20.34 -2.01 -18.52
C PRO A 213 -19.69 -0.95 -19.43
N ASP A 214 -19.10 0.07 -18.82
CA ASP A 214 -18.20 1.05 -19.42
C ASP A 214 -16.88 1.02 -18.64
N ASP A 215 -15.89 0.38 -19.24
CA ASP A 215 -14.68 -0.16 -18.61
C ASP A 215 -13.63 0.89 -18.23
N ARG A 216 -14.02 2.17 -18.09
CA ARG A 216 -13.08 3.31 -18.03
C ARG A 216 -13.15 4.13 -16.76
N SER A 217 -14.02 3.77 -15.81
CA SER A 217 -14.25 4.57 -14.60
C SER A 217 -13.72 3.90 -13.33
N PRO A 218 -13.10 4.64 -12.39
CA PRO A 218 -12.73 4.14 -11.06
C PRO A 218 -13.90 3.51 -10.29
N TYR A 219 -15.13 3.97 -10.56
CA TYR A 219 -16.34 3.43 -9.96
C TYR A 219 -16.59 1.98 -10.38
N VAL A 220 -16.52 1.74 -11.68
CA VAL A 220 -16.75 0.42 -12.29
C VAL A 220 -15.66 -0.56 -11.82
N HIS A 221 -14.41 -0.09 -11.77
CA HIS A 221 -13.31 -0.88 -11.22
C HIS A 221 -13.44 -1.16 -9.72
N THR A 222 -14.04 -0.26 -8.93
CA THR A 222 -14.35 -0.56 -7.51
C THR A 222 -15.25 -1.79 -7.41
N VAL A 223 -16.29 -1.86 -8.26
CA VAL A 223 -17.21 -3.01 -8.27
C VAL A 223 -16.51 -4.27 -8.78
N TYR A 224 -15.76 -4.20 -9.89
CA TYR A 224 -15.02 -5.35 -10.43
C TYR A 224 -13.99 -5.93 -9.47
N HIS A 225 -13.29 -5.07 -8.72
CA HIS A 225 -12.25 -5.49 -7.78
C HIS A 225 -12.78 -5.71 -6.35
N ALA A 226 -14.10 -5.68 -6.11
CA ALA A 226 -14.61 -5.72 -4.73
C ALA A 226 -14.20 -7.01 -3.98
N CYS A 227 -14.16 -8.18 -4.62
CA CYS A 227 -13.65 -9.40 -3.95
C CYS A 227 -12.16 -9.29 -3.61
N GLU A 228 -11.35 -8.76 -4.53
CA GLU A 228 -9.92 -8.57 -4.32
C GLU A 228 -9.68 -7.58 -3.17
N PHE A 229 -10.35 -6.42 -3.20
CA PHE A 229 -10.28 -5.42 -2.14
C PHE A 229 -10.71 -5.97 -0.79
N LEU A 230 -11.78 -6.78 -0.74
CA LEU A 230 -12.23 -7.39 0.51
C LEU A 230 -11.16 -8.30 1.10
N LYS A 231 -10.65 -9.26 0.32
CA LYS A 231 -9.66 -10.24 0.79
C LYS A 231 -8.35 -9.57 1.19
N GLN A 232 -7.86 -8.66 0.37
CA GLN A 232 -6.60 -7.96 0.62
C GLN A 232 -6.71 -7.02 1.82
N SER A 233 -7.83 -6.33 1.99
CA SER A 233 -8.05 -5.48 3.18
C SER A 233 -8.13 -6.32 4.47
N ILE A 234 -8.77 -7.49 4.44
CA ILE A 234 -8.78 -8.41 5.59
C ILE A 234 -7.36 -8.92 5.90
N GLN A 235 -6.60 -9.29 4.88
CA GLN A 235 -5.22 -9.72 5.03
C GLN A 235 -4.36 -8.62 5.65
N MET A 236 -4.43 -7.39 5.12
CA MET A 236 -3.71 -6.23 5.66
C MET A 236 -4.08 -5.96 7.13
N LYS A 237 -5.38 -5.98 7.48
CA LYS A 237 -5.84 -5.81 8.88
C LYS A 237 -5.20 -6.83 9.82
N SER A 238 -5.04 -8.06 9.34
CA SER A 238 -4.48 -9.17 10.14
C SER A 238 -2.96 -9.06 10.30
N MET A 239 -2.27 -8.38 9.39
CA MET A 239 -0.82 -8.20 9.41
C MET A 239 -0.37 -6.97 10.22
N ILE A 240 -1.16 -5.90 10.22
CA ILE A 240 -0.77 -4.61 10.82
C ILE A 240 -0.87 -4.68 12.34
N ASN A 241 0.27 -4.47 13.01
CA ASN A 241 0.30 -4.25 14.46
C ASN A 241 0.64 -2.78 14.73
N THR A 242 -0.32 -1.98 15.18
CA THR A 242 -0.16 -0.52 15.31
C THR A 242 0.91 -0.10 16.34
N LYS A 243 1.31 -0.98 17.26
CA LYS A 243 2.40 -0.71 18.21
C LYS A 243 3.77 -0.90 17.58
N ASN A 244 3.93 -1.92 16.74
CA ASN A 244 5.22 -2.25 16.12
C ASN A 244 5.38 -1.54 14.77
N ASN A 245 4.27 -1.29 14.08
CA ASN A 245 4.16 -0.66 12.78
C ASN A 245 3.27 0.58 12.95
N PRO A 246 3.81 1.69 13.45
CA PRO A 246 3.01 2.86 13.79
C PRO A 246 2.50 3.63 12.57
N ARG A 247 3.09 3.40 11.39
CA ARG A 247 2.69 4.07 10.15
C ARG A 247 2.68 3.11 8.96
N ILE A 248 1.78 3.39 8.03
CA ILE A 248 1.68 2.76 6.71
C ILE A 248 2.08 3.79 5.66
N VAL A 249 3.01 3.43 4.79
CA VAL A 249 3.46 4.28 3.70
C VAL A 249 2.87 3.77 2.39
N ILE A 250 2.03 4.60 1.78
CA ILE A 250 1.45 4.37 0.46
C ILE A 250 2.31 5.09 -0.57
N LEU A 251 2.83 4.35 -1.55
CA LEU A 251 3.62 4.85 -2.66
C LEU A 251 2.82 4.74 -3.97
N ASP A 252 2.59 5.87 -4.64
CA ASP A 252 1.97 5.93 -5.97
C ASP A 252 3.06 6.10 -7.04
N SER A 253 3.32 5.03 -7.78
CA SER A 253 4.40 4.93 -8.77
C SER A 253 3.86 4.94 -10.20
N TYR A 254 4.56 5.58 -11.13
CA TYR A 254 4.17 5.76 -12.54
C TYR A 254 5.18 5.17 -13.53
#